data_AF-A0A7R9L7N0-F1
#
_entry.id   AF-A0A7R9L7N0-F1
#
_cell.length_a   1.000
_cell.length_b   1.000
_cell.length_c   1.000
_cell.angle_alpha   90.00
_cell.angle_beta   90.00
_cell.angle_gamma   90.00
#
_symmetry.space_group_name_H-M   'P 1'
#
loop_
_entity.id
_entity.type
_entity.pdbx_description
1 polymer ?
#
loop_
_entity_poly.entity_id
_entity_poly.type
_entity_poly.pdbx_seq_one_letter_code
_entity_poly.pdbx_strand_id
1 'polypeptide(L)' 'MNIAGDGIQSGDIVNAYVPPTPGRGTGSHRYIMLVCTQPRSLITPKRDDSVSARVGFNWHWFKNKYNLGQTVAGNF' A
#
# COMPACT_ATOMS: atom_id res chain seq x y z
N MET A 1 -0.85 -2.19 -7.32
CA MET A 1 -1.77 -1.31 -8.09
C MET A 1 -2.32 -2.11 -9.25
N ASN A 2 -3.39 -1.66 -9.91
CA ASN A 2 -3.93 -2.27 -11.13
C ASN A 2 -4.21 -3.78 -11.00
N ILE A 3 -4.69 -4.22 -9.83
CA ILE A 3 -5.08 -5.62 -9.61
C ILE A 3 -6.39 -5.86 -10.37
N ALA A 4 -6.44 -6.92 -11.18
CA ALA A 4 -7.64 -7.34 -11.88
C ALA A 4 -8.47 -8.23 -10.95
N GLY A 5 -9.57 -7.68 -10.42
CA GLY A 5 -10.40 -8.37 -9.44
C GLY A 5 -9.63 -8.71 -8.17
N ASP A 6 -9.53 -9.99 -7.84
CA ASP A 6 -8.82 -10.55 -6.70
C ASP A 6 -7.47 -11.21 -7.08
N GLY A 7 -7.11 -11.18 -8.37
CA GLY A 7 -5.87 -11.75 -8.89
C GLY A 7 -4.64 -10.93 -8.51
N ILE A 8 -4.17 -11.02 -7.26
CA ILE A 8 -3.07 -10.19 -6.74
C ILE A 8 -1.79 -10.23 -7.61
N GLN A 9 -1.54 -11.37 -8.26
CA GLN A 9 -0.40 -11.58 -9.14
C GLN A 9 -0.48 -10.77 -10.45
N SER A 10 -1.67 -10.31 -10.83
CA SER A 10 -1.87 -9.47 -12.02
C SER A 10 -1.51 -8.01 -11.79
N GLY A 11 -1.30 -7.61 -10.53
CA GLY A 11 -1.09 -6.22 -10.16
C GLY A 11 0.35 -5.74 -10.36
N ASP A 12 0.51 -4.45 -10.60
CA ASP A 12 1.81 -3.80 -10.59
C ASP A 12 2.34 -3.67 -9.16
N ILE A 13 3.54 -4.20 -8.94
CA ILE A 13 4.30 -4.03 -7.70
C ILE A 13 4.97 -2.65 -7.72
N VAL A 14 4.39 -1.71 -6.96
CA VAL A 14 4.95 -0.36 -6.75
C VAL A 14 6.04 -0.38 -5.69
N ASN A 15 5.80 -1.16 -4.64
CA ASN A 15 6.72 -1.46 -3.57
C ASN A 15 6.59 -2.95 -3.26
N ALA A 16 7.70 -3.66 -3.13
CA ALA A 16 7.70 -5.05 -2.67
C ALA A 16 7.15 -5.15 -1.25
N TYR A 17 6.62 -6.32 -0.89
CA TYR A 17 6.26 -6.60 0.50
C TYR A 17 7.52 -6.72 1.35
N VAL A 18 7.52 -6.07 2.52
CA VAL A 18 8.56 -6.19 3.54
C VAL A 18 7.87 -6.59 4.84
N PRO A 19 8.33 -7.66 5.52
CA PRO A 19 7.69 -8.12 6.74
C PRO A 19 7.80 -7.08 7.87
N PRO A 20 6.86 -7.08 8.83
CA PRO A 20 6.94 -6.29 10.06
C PRO A 20 8.30 -6.43 10.78
N THR A 21 9.00 -5.32 10.97
CA THR A 21 10.25 -5.25 11.77
C THR A 21 10.16 -4.12 12.82
N PRO A 22 9.24 -4.20 13.79
CA PRO A 22 9.11 -3.17 14.82
C PRO A 22 10.37 -3.11 15.70
N GLY A 23 10.80 -1.90 16.05
CA GLY A 23 11.97 -1.70 16.91
C GLY A 23 11.76 -2.28 18.31
N ARG A 24 12.81 -2.85 18.91
CA ARG A 24 12.75 -3.37 20.28
C ARG A 24 12.31 -2.27 21.25
N GLY A 25 11.36 -2.58 22.13
CA GLY A 25 10.86 -1.65 23.15
C GLY A 25 9.85 -0.60 22.64
N THR A 26 9.41 -0.68 21.39
CA THR A 26 8.43 0.28 20.82
C THR A 26 6.96 -0.13 21.02
N GLY A 27 6.72 -1.23 21.76
CA GLY A 27 5.38 -1.78 21.99
C GLY A 27 4.81 -2.52 20.78
N SER A 28 3.48 -2.75 20.79
CA SER A 28 2.77 -3.37 19.68
C SER A 28 2.49 -2.37 18.56
N HIS A 29 2.82 -2.75 17.33
CA HIS A 29 2.54 -1.95 16.12
C HIS A 29 1.31 -2.52 15.39
N ARG A 30 0.59 -1.65 14.68
CA ARG A 30 -0.57 -2.03 13.85
C ARG A 30 -0.16 -2.04 12.39
N TYR A 31 -0.49 -3.11 11.66
CA TYR A 31 -0.14 -3.26 10.24
C TYR A 31 -1.40 -3.40 9.40
N ILE A 32 -1.88 -2.27 8.90
CA ILE A 32 -3.19 -2.22 8.23
C ILE A 32 -3.04 -2.56 6.76
N MET A 33 -3.79 -3.57 6.30
CA MET A 33 -3.98 -3.89 4.89
C MET A 33 -5.28 -3.28 4.40
N LEU A 34 -5.26 -2.55 3.28
CA LEU A 34 -6.43 -1.91 2.67
C LEU A 34 -6.52 -2.25 1.19
N VAL A 35 -7.72 -2.56 0.71
CA VAL A 35 -8.03 -2.71 -0.71
C VAL A 35 -8.99 -1.61 -1.12
N CYS A 36 -8.64 -0.86 -2.16
CA CYS A 36 -9.44 0.28 -2.63
C CYS A 36 -9.73 0.15 -4.11
N THR A 37 -10.89 0.64 -4.53
CA THR A 37 -11.24 0.72 -5.96
C THR A 37 -10.38 1.76 -6.66
N GLN A 38 -10.11 1.52 -7.94
CA GLN A 38 -9.44 2.46 -8.82
C GLN A 38 -10.41 2.98 -9.87
N PRO A 39 -10.36 4.27 -10.24
CA PRO A 39 -11.23 4.83 -11.27
C PRO A 39 -10.86 4.36 -12.68
N ARG A 40 -9.61 3.90 -12.87
CA ARG A 40 -9.01 3.39 -14.11
C ARG A 40 -7.67 2.74 -13.80
N SER A 41 -7.03 2.18 -14.82
CA SER A 41 -5.61 1.82 -14.74
C SER A 41 -4.75 3.07 -14.44
N LEU A 42 -3.78 2.93 -13.55
CA LEU A 42 -2.95 4.01 -13.04
C LEU A 42 -1.47 3.70 -13.26
N ILE A 43 -0.75 4.63 -13.89
CA ILE A 43 0.70 4.53 -13.99
C ILE A 43 1.31 5.01 -12.67
N THR A 44 2.00 4.12 -11.97
CA THR A 44 2.64 4.42 -10.68
C THR A 44 4.12 4.05 -10.78
N PRO A 45 5.05 4.98 -10.58
CA PRO A 45 6.47 4.66 -10.65
C PRO A 45 6.85 3.69 -9.53
N LYS A 46 7.75 2.75 -9.83
CA LYS A 46 8.37 1.91 -8.80
C LYS A 46 9.04 2.79 -7.75
N ARG A 47 8.95 2.38 -6.50
CA ARG A 47 9.54 3.07 -5.35
C ARG A 47 10.63 2.21 -4.74
N ASP A 48 11.53 2.86 -4.02
CA ASP A 48 12.54 2.17 -3.22
C ASP A 48 11.84 1.33 -2.14
N ASP A 49 12.33 0.10 -1.98
CA ASP A 49 11.81 -0.89 -1.07
C ASP A 49 12.48 -0.86 0.31
N SER A 50 13.53 -0.06 0.50
CA SER A 50 14.19 0.15 1.78
C SER A 50 13.23 0.66 2.85
N VAL A 51 13.44 0.25 4.11
CA VAL A 51 12.60 0.69 5.24
C VAL A 51 12.65 2.21 5.38
N SER A 52 13.82 2.84 5.21
CA SER A 52 14.01 4.28 5.29
C SER A 52 13.17 5.04 4.25
N ALA A 53 13.05 4.54 3.02
CA ALA A 53 12.24 5.17 1.98
C ALA A 53 10.72 5.04 2.23
N ARG A 54 10.30 4.14 3.13
CA ARG A 54 8.89 3.89 3.47
C ARG A 54 8.40 4.70 4.66
N VAL A 55 9.31 5.19 5.50
CA VAL A 55 8.96 6.00 6.68
C VAL A 55 8.21 7.26 6.24
N GLY A 56 7.14 7.60 6.96
CA GLY A 56 6.35 8.80 6.68
C GLY A 56 5.37 8.67 5.52
N PHE A 57 5.10 7.46 5.02
CA PHE A 57 4.05 7.25 4.02
C PHE A 57 2.69 7.78 4.53
N ASN A 58 2.10 8.69 3.75
CA ASN A 58 0.80 9.29 4.05
C ASN A 58 -0.28 8.66 3.17
N TRP A 59 -1.10 7.79 3.77
CA TRP A 59 -2.21 7.12 3.10
C TRP A 59 -3.23 8.10 2.50
N HIS A 60 -3.62 9.14 3.24
CA HIS A 60 -4.62 10.10 2.79
C HIS A 60 -4.15 10.88 1.55
N TRP A 61 -2.90 11.34 1.59
CA TRP A 61 -2.28 11.99 0.43
C TRP A 61 -2.18 11.05 -0.76
N PHE A 62 -1.78 9.79 -0.55
CA PHE A 62 -1.67 8.81 -1.63
C PHE A 62 -3.03 8.51 -2.26
N LYS A 63 -4.07 8.32 -1.43
CA LYS A 63 -5.45 8.11 -1.85
C LYS A 63 -5.93 9.26 -2.74
N ASN A 64 -5.68 10.51 -2.31
CA ASN A 64 -6.07 11.70 -3.05
C ASN A 64 -5.26 11.88 -4.35
N LYS A 65 -3.94 11.68 -4.30
CA LYS A 65 -3.05 11.81 -5.47
C LYS A 65 -3.47 10.92 -6.63
N TYR A 66 -3.91 9.70 -6.33
CA TYR A 66 -4.31 8.72 -7.33
C TYR A 66 -5.83 8.63 -7.53
N ASN A 67 -6.59 9.50 -6.87
CA ASN A 67 -8.05 9.49 -6.87
C ASN A 67 -8.63 8.08 -6.60
N LEU A 68 -8.08 7.39 -5.61
CA LEU A 68 -8.56 6.07 -5.22
C LEU A 68 -9.96 6.20 -4.62
N GLY A 69 -10.84 5.28 -4.99
CA GLY A 69 -12.24 5.28 -4.58
C GLY A 69 -12.46 4.74 -3.18
N GLN A 70 -13.57 4.04 -3.01
CA GLN A 70 -13.95 3.44 -1.74
C GLN A 70 -12.95 2.34 -1.34
N THR A 71 -12.68 2.24 -0.04
CA THR A 71 -12.03 1.08 0.56
C THR A 71 -13.05 -0.06 0.63
N VAL A 72 -12.83 -1.12 -0.14
CA VAL A 72 -13.75 -2.25 -0.30
C VAL A 72 -13.42 -3.43 0.62
N ALA A 73 -12.19 -3.49 1.13
CA ALA A 73 -11.79 -4.45 2.16
C ALA A 73 -10.66 -3.86 3.02
N GLY A 74 -10.53 -4.37 4.25
CA GLY A 74 -9.43 -4.02 5.14
C GLY A 74 -9.22 -5.05 6.26
N ASN A 75 -8.00 -5.13 6.77
CA ASN A 75 -7.60 -5.97 7.90
C ASN A 75 -6.38 -5.36 8.64
N PHE A 76 -5.99 -5.89 9.81
CA PHE A 76 -4.88 -5.36 10.63
C PHE A 76 -4.11 -6.41 11.43
#